data_AF-A0A7C1Y2M8-F1
#
_entry.id   AF-A0A7C1Y2M8-F1
#
_cell.length_a   1.000
_cell.length_b   1.000
_cell.length_c   1.000
_cell.angle_alpha   90.00
_cell.angle_beta   90.00
_cell.angle_gamma   90.00
#
_symmetry.space_group_name_H-M   'P 1'
#
loop_
_entity.id
_entity.type
_entity.pdbx_description
1 polymer ?
#
loop_
_entity_poly.entity_id
_entity_poly.type
_entity_poly.pdbx_seq_one_letter_code
_entity_poly.pdbx_strand_id
1 'polypeptide(L)' 'MKFELLHTDGAARRGRLRFARGEVDTPAFMPVGTYGTVKALTPEEVTESG' A
#
# COMPACT_ATOMS: atom_id res chain seq x y z
N MET A 1 -3.81 3.07 13.66
CA MET A 1 -2.76 3.04 12.62
C MET A 1 -1.42 3.22 13.30
N LYS A 2 -0.44 2.35 13.03
CA LYS A 2 0.93 2.47 13.55
C LYS A 2 1.93 2.35 12.40
N PHE A 3 2.94 3.24 12.39
CA PHE A 3 4.06 3.16 11.45
C PHE A 3 5.30 2.61 12.15
N GLU A 4 6.03 1.73 11.47
CA GLU A 4 7.27 1.10 11.92
C GLU A 4 8.34 1.30 10.84
N LEU A 5 9.49 1.88 11.20
CA LEU A 5 10.64 2.03 10.31
C LEU A 5 11.51 0.78 10.42
N LEU A 6 11.68 0.05 9.33
CA LEU A 6 12.41 -1.22 9.30
C LEU A 6 13.88 -1.04 8.92
N HIS A 7 14.15 -0.19 7.93
CA HIS A 7 15.51 0.07 7.45
C HIS A 7 15.60 1.42 6.73
N THR A 8 16.81 1.97 6.64
CA THR A 8 17.13 3.21 5.95
C THR A 8 18.40 3.08 5.14
N ASP A 9 18.40 3.64 3.93
CA ASP A 9 19.60 3.85 3.11
C ASP A 9 19.62 5.30 2.60
N GLY A 10 20.52 6.12 3.15
CA GLY A 10 20.48 7.56 2.97
C GLY A 10 19.13 8.17 3.36
N ALA A 11 18.45 8.81 2.40
CA ALA A 11 17.11 9.37 2.58
C ALA A 11 15.96 8.37 2.30
N ALA A 12 16.27 7.19 1.76
CA ALA A 12 15.30 6.14 1.48
C ALA A 12 14.89 5.41 2.77
N ARG A 13 13.62 5.01 2.85
CA ARG A 13 13.04 4.38 4.05
C ARG A 13 12.21 3.17 3.66
N ARG A 14 12.57 2.00 4.20
CA ARG A 14 11.71 0.82 4.23
C ARG A 14 10.92 0.85 5.53
N GLY A 15 9.60 0.78 5.44
CA GLY A 15 8.72 0.84 6.61
C GLY A 15 7.50 -0.03 6.45
N ARG A 16 6.69 -0.07 7.51
CA ARG A 16 5.46 -0.84 7.55
C ARG A 16 4.37 -0.06 8.28
N LEU A 17 3.20 0.01 7.66
CA LEU A 17 1.98 0.59 8.23
C LEU A 17 1.06 -0.55 8.68
N ARG A 18 0.64 -0.53 9.94
CA ARG A 18 -0.31 -1.49 10.52
C ARG A 18 -1.69 -0.84 10.67
N PHE A 19 -2.70 -1.46 10.08
CA PHE A 19 -4.11 -1.11 10.17
C PHE A 19 -4.93 -2.28 10.72
N ALA A 20 -6.19 -2.03 11.10
CA ALA A 20 -7.08 -3.11 11.54
C ALA A 20 -7.36 -4.16 10.46
N ARG A 21 -7.28 -3.76 9.18
CA ARG A 21 -7.55 -4.61 8.01
C ARG A 21 -6.30 -5.22 7.36
N GLY A 22 -5.12 -5.03 7.95
CA GLY A 22 -3.87 -5.58 7.40
C GLY A 22 -2.67 -4.65 7.52
N GLU A 23 -1.59 -5.05 6.87
CA GLU A 23 -0.30 -4.35 6.85
C GLU A 23 0.02 -3.85 5.43
N VAL A 24 0.70 -2.70 5.34
CA VAL A 24 1.19 -2.14 4.07
C VAL A 24 2.67 -1.82 4.20
N ASP A 25 3.51 -2.47 3.40
CA ASP A 25 4.94 -2.16 3.32
C ASP A 25 5.16 -0.86 2.52
N THR A 26 6.06 0.01 2.99
CA THR A 26 6.43 1.27 2.32
C THR A 26 7.86 1.19 1.79
N PRO A 27 8.18 1.77 0.62
CA PRO A 27 7.31 2.60 -0.22
C PRO A 27 6.23 1.79 -0.96
N ALA A 28 5.04 2.37 -1.10
CA ALA A 28 3.88 1.77 -1.76
C ALA A 28 3.30 2.72 -2.81
N PHE A 29 2.80 2.18 -3.92
CA PHE A 29 1.99 2.89 -4.90
C PHE A 29 0.54 2.41 -4.77
N MET A 30 -0.38 3.33 -4.47
CA MET A 30 -1.78 2.96 -4.22
C MET A 30 -2.64 3.25 -5.46
N PRO A 31 -3.41 2.28 -5.97
CA PRO A 31 -4.35 2.51 -7.06
C PRO A 31 -5.48 3.45 -6.60
N VAL A 32 -6.00 4.27 -7.51
CA VAL A 32 -7.03 5.26 -7.21
C VAL A 32 -8.41 4.70 -7.56
N GLY A 33 -9.24 4.51 -6.53
CA GLY A 33 -10.64 4.17 -6.69
C GLY A 33 -11.52 5.42 -6.66
N THR A 34 -12.25 5.70 -7.73
CA THR A 34 -13.18 6.83 -7.84
C THR A 34 -14.58 6.28 -8.08
N TYR A 35 -15.58 6.80 -7.36
CA TYR A 35 -16.97 6.28 -7.41
C TYR A 35 -17.09 4.79 -7.05
N GLY A 36 -16.30 4.32 -6.08
CA GLY A 36 -16.38 2.96 -5.56
C GLY A 36 -15.69 1.88 -6.41
N THR A 37 -14.93 2.27 -7.44
CA THR A 37 -14.23 1.32 -8.33
C THR A 37 -12.85 1.86 -8.73
N VAL A 38 -11.87 0.96 -8.87
CA VAL A 38 -10.69 1.22 -9.70
C VAL A 38 -11.12 0.94 -11.13
N LYS A 39 -11.12 1.96 -11.97
CA LYS A 39 -11.75 1.89 -13.30
C LYS A 39 -11.16 0.74 -14.11
N ALA A 40 -12.05 -0.05 -14.71
CA ALA A 40 -11.75 -1.19 -15.58
C ALA A 40 -11.06 -2.40 -14.91
N LEU A 41 -10.92 -2.42 -13.58
CA LEU A 41 -10.32 -3.54 -12.85
C LEU A 41 -11.28 -4.12 -11.80
N THR A 42 -11.31 -5.45 -11.66
CA THR A 42 -11.93 -6.11 -10.51
C THR A 42 -11.06 -6.00 -9.26
N PRO A 43 -11.60 -6.18 -8.05
CA PRO A 43 -10.80 -6.19 -6.81
C PRO A 43 -9.64 -7.21 -6.83
N GLU A 44 -9.83 -8.35 -7.48
CA GLU A 44 -8.82 -9.39 -7.66
C GLU A 44 -7.68 -8.89 -8.56
N GLU A 45 -8.01 -8.31 -9.72
CA GLU A 45 -7.02 -7.73 -10.64
C GLU A 45 -6.22 -6.58 -9.98
N VAL A 46 -6.86 -5.78 -9.12
CA VAL A 46 -6.17 -4.75 -8.33
C VAL A 46 -5.17 -5.38 -7.36
N THR A 47 -5.54 -6.50 -6.73
CA THR A 47 -4.67 -7.20 -5.76
C THR A 47 -3.47 -7.84 -6.46
N GLU A 48 -3.65 -8.36 -7.67
CA GLU A 48 -2.60 -8.97 -8.49
C GLU A 48 -1.65 -7.94 -9.15
N SER A 49 -2.04 -6.66 -9.20
CA SER A 49 -1.25 -5.62 -9.84
C SER A 49 0.02 -5.18 -9.07
N GLY A 50 0.20 -5.68 -7.83
CA GLY A 50 1.24 -5.26 -6.89
C GLY A 50 2.30 -6.31 -6.60
#